data_AF-A0A8T0EXI3-F1
#
_entry.id   AF-A0A8T0EXI3-F1
#
_cell.length_a   1.000
_cell.length_b   1.000
_cell.length_c   1.000
_cell.angle_alpha   90.00
_cell.angle_beta   90.00
_cell.angle_gamma   90.00
#
_symmetry.space_group_name_H-M   'P 1'
#
loop_
_entity.id
_entity.type
_entity.pdbx_description
1 polymer ?
#
loop_
_entity_poly.entity_id
_entity_poly.type
_entity_poly.pdbx_seq_one_letter_code
_entity_poly.pdbx_strand_id
1 'polypeptide(L)'
;MNGFLQLIVRMVLLAGIVLADPPRMMTAISSNPLFSPLAPPTVLKQGCPRREDIHPCECLEIPKPESASGEAGIETVAFCKTIRNTQVLQNAMKGMQGHIIDFMVLDSCKLPPFPNGLFFNVGIKWMEILNSTVQLKQNFFECASNCW
;
A
#
# COMPACT_ATOMS: atom_id res chain seq x y z
N MET A 1 51.62 -56.71 18.13
CA MET A 1 52.79 -56.27 17.34
C MET A 1 52.33 -56.11 15.90
N ASN A 2 52.34 -54.97 15.22
CA ASN A 2 53.09 -53.73 15.43
C ASN A 2 52.34 -52.57 14.76
N GLY A 3 52.00 -51.55 15.55
CA GLY A 3 51.37 -50.30 15.14
C GLY A 3 52.33 -49.33 14.44
N PHE A 4 53.05 -49.79 13.41
CA PHE A 4 53.94 -48.95 12.60
C PHE A 4 53.53 -48.86 11.12
N LEU A 5 52.61 -49.71 10.65
CA LEU A 5 52.20 -49.76 9.24
C LEU A 5 51.03 -48.82 8.87
N GLN A 6 50.33 -48.24 9.85
CA GLN A 6 49.24 -47.29 9.58
C GLN A 6 49.69 -45.83 9.42
N LEU A 7 50.93 -45.48 9.76
CA LEU A 7 51.39 -44.10 9.70
C LEU A 7 51.85 -43.65 8.30
N ILE A 8 52.24 -44.58 7.42
CA ILE A 8 52.78 -44.25 6.08
C ILE A 8 51.67 -44.04 5.05
N VAL A 9 50.48 -44.62 5.25
CA VAL A 9 49.34 -44.48 4.31
C VAL A 9 48.68 -43.09 4.39
N ARG A 10 48.89 -42.33 5.47
CA ARG A 10 48.26 -41.01 5.64
C ARG A 10 49.07 -39.82 5.09
N MET A 11 50.33 -40.01 4.71
CA MET A 11 51.21 -38.89 4.31
C MET A 11 51.47 -38.77 2.79
N VAL A 12 50.96 -39.69 1.96
CA VAL A 12 51.26 -39.69 0.50
C VAL A 12 50.07 -39.33 -0.40
N LEU A 13 48.84 -39.22 0.11
CA LEU A 13 47.72 -38.66 -0.66
C LEU A 13 47.55 -37.16 -0.41
N LEU A 14 48.69 -36.46 -0.41
CA LEU A 14 48.82 -35.00 -0.54
C LEU A 14 49.11 -34.59 -2.00
N ALA A 15 48.89 -35.47 -2.98
CA ALA A 15 49.16 -35.19 -4.37
C ALA A 15 47.92 -35.40 -5.24
N GLY A 16 47.21 -34.30 -5.47
CA GLY A 16 46.42 -34.10 -6.67
C GLY A 16 44.94 -34.37 -6.52
N ILE A 17 44.16 -33.31 -6.27
CA ILE A 17 43.04 -32.94 -7.15
C ILE A 17 42.83 -31.42 -7.04
N VAL A 18 43.32 -30.69 -8.04
CA VAL A 18 42.83 -29.35 -8.39
C VAL A 18 41.51 -29.59 -9.12
N LEU A 19 40.37 -29.25 -8.53
CA LEU A 19 39.11 -29.12 -9.25
C LEU A 19 38.29 -28.01 -8.58
N ALA A 20 38.15 -26.92 -9.34
CA ALA A 20 37.34 -25.74 -9.16
C ALA A 20 36.14 -25.86 -8.19
N ASP A 21 36.12 -25.00 -7.17
CA ASP A 21 34.90 -24.62 -6.46
C ASP A 21 33.94 -23.92 -7.44
N PRO A 22 32.68 -24.37 -7.58
CA PRO A 22 31.66 -23.57 -8.24
C PRO A 22 31.31 -22.38 -7.34
N PRO A 23 31.07 -21.17 -7.89
CA PRO A 23 30.70 -20.04 -7.07
C PRO A 23 29.35 -20.33 -6.42
N ARG A 24 29.33 -20.28 -5.08
CA ARG A 24 28.10 -20.17 -4.30
C ARG A 24 27.32 -18.97 -4.82
N MET A 25 26.25 -19.23 -5.58
CA MET A 25 25.22 -18.24 -5.84
C MET A 25 24.68 -17.78 -4.48
N MET A 26 25.04 -16.56 -4.08
CA MET A 26 24.25 -15.82 -3.11
C MET A 26 22.87 -15.66 -3.74
N THR A 27 21.88 -16.34 -3.20
CA THR A 27 20.48 -16.00 -3.44
C THR A 27 20.30 -14.58 -2.95
N ALA A 28 20.25 -13.66 -3.91
CA ALA A 28 19.79 -12.30 -3.66
C ALA A 28 18.40 -12.43 -3.05
N ILE A 29 18.31 -12.09 -1.76
CA ILE A 29 17.03 -11.74 -1.14
C ILE A 29 16.53 -10.56 -1.96
N SER A 30 15.62 -10.85 -2.89
CA SER A 30 14.83 -9.84 -3.57
C SER A 30 13.90 -9.27 -2.51
N SER A 31 14.42 -8.30 -1.75
CA SER A 31 13.61 -7.31 -1.07
C SER A 31 12.93 -6.50 -2.17
N ASN A 32 11.85 -7.03 -2.75
CA ASN A 32 10.90 -6.19 -3.45
C ASN A 32 10.35 -5.23 -2.39
N PRO A 33 10.64 -3.92 -2.45
CA PRO A 33 9.83 -3.00 -1.67
C PRO A 33 8.44 -3.09 -2.28
N LEU A 34 7.47 -3.62 -1.52
CA LEU A 34 6.07 -3.70 -1.92
C LEU A 34 5.40 -2.31 -2.08
N PHE A 35 6.20 -1.25 -1.91
CA PHE A 35 5.85 0.14 -2.10
C PHE A 35 7.00 0.79 -2.86
N SER A 36 6.80 1.09 -4.15
CA SER A 36 7.65 2.04 -4.84
C SER A 36 7.45 3.41 -4.17
N PRO A 37 8.48 4.01 -3.55
CA PRO A 37 8.35 5.37 -3.07
C PRO A 37 8.53 6.30 -4.28
N LEU A 38 7.66 7.30 -4.37
CA LEU A 38 7.62 8.35 -5.39
C LEU A 38 6.99 7.94 -6.73
N ALA A 39 5.65 7.82 -6.73
CA ALA A 39 4.91 8.39 -7.84
C ALA A 39 5.21 9.91 -7.89
N PRO A 40 5.43 10.52 -9.06
CA PRO A 40 5.58 11.97 -9.17
C PRO A 40 4.39 12.65 -8.51
N PRO A 41 4.56 13.81 -7.85
CA PRO A 41 3.45 14.52 -7.21
C PRO A 41 2.49 14.98 -8.31
N THR A 42 1.51 14.14 -8.62
CA THR A 42 0.34 14.58 -9.36
C THR A 42 -0.29 15.65 -8.48
N VAL A 43 -0.28 16.88 -8.98
CA VAL A 43 -0.89 18.02 -8.29
C VAL A 43 -2.34 17.65 -8.03
N LEU A 44 -2.65 17.38 -6.77
CA LEU A 44 -4.00 17.02 -6.37
C LEU A 44 -4.86 18.28 -6.45
N LYS A 45 -6.02 18.16 -7.07
CA LYS A 45 -6.98 19.24 -7.25
C LYS A 45 -8.01 19.21 -6.11
N GLN A 46 -8.24 20.36 -5.50
CA GLN A 46 -9.36 20.54 -4.57
C GLN A 46 -10.68 20.56 -5.36
N GLY A 47 -11.69 19.82 -4.89
CA GLY A 47 -13.03 19.79 -5.47
C GLY A 47 -13.49 18.41 -5.95
N CYS A 48 -14.76 18.33 -6.31
CA CYS A 48 -15.40 17.08 -6.69
C CYS A 48 -15.03 16.62 -8.11
N PRO A 49 -14.82 15.31 -8.31
CA PRO A 49 -14.80 14.72 -9.65
C PRO A 49 -16.15 14.83 -10.34
N ARG A 50 -16.19 14.47 -11.63
CA ARG A 50 -17.47 14.39 -12.35
C ARG A 50 -18.31 13.25 -11.77
N ARG A 51 -19.62 13.48 -11.67
CA ARG A 51 -20.54 12.54 -11.02
C ARG A 51 -20.57 11.18 -11.71
N GLU A 52 -20.48 11.18 -13.03
CA GLU A 52 -20.46 9.97 -13.86
C GLU A 52 -19.24 9.07 -13.60
N ASP A 53 -18.10 9.66 -13.23
CA ASP A 53 -16.85 8.94 -13.01
C ASP A 53 -16.81 8.26 -11.63
N ILE A 54 -17.61 8.76 -10.68
CA ILE A 54 -17.65 8.28 -9.28
C ILE A 54 -18.94 7.54 -8.92
N HIS A 55 -19.90 7.41 -9.84
CA HIS A 55 -21.17 6.75 -9.56
C HIS A 55 -20.95 5.29 -9.11
N PRO A 56 -21.59 4.82 -8.01
CA PRO A 56 -22.73 5.39 -7.29
C PRO A 56 -22.38 6.26 -6.07
N CYS A 57 -21.12 6.69 -5.92
CA CYS A 57 -20.76 7.65 -4.89
C CYS A 57 -21.27 9.05 -5.25
N GLU A 58 -21.43 9.88 -4.22
CA GLU A 58 -21.81 11.28 -4.32
C GLU A 58 -20.67 12.14 -3.78
N CYS A 59 -20.50 13.33 -4.35
CA CYS A 59 -19.51 14.29 -3.89
C CYS A 59 -20.14 15.69 -3.84
N LEU A 60 -19.89 16.41 -2.76
CA LEU A 60 -20.40 17.75 -2.50
C LEU A 60 -19.25 18.70 -2.17
N GLU A 61 -19.33 19.91 -2.71
CA GLU A 61 -18.46 21.02 -2.37
C GLU A 61 -19.21 21.95 -1.41
N ILE A 62 -18.72 22.07 -0.18
CA ILE A 62 -19.33 22.85 0.89
C ILE A 62 -18.44 24.08 1.14
N PRO A 63 -18.94 25.31 0.97
CA PRO A 63 -18.20 26.50 1.38
C PRO A 63 -17.92 26.44 2.88
N LYS A 64 -16.65 26.60 3.28
CA LYS A 64 -16.30 26.75 4.69
C LYS A 64 -16.89 28.06 5.20
N PRO A 65 -17.59 28.05 6.35
CA PRO A 65 -17.87 29.30 7.05
C PRO A 65 -16.53 29.97 7.35
N GLU A 66 -16.44 31.29 7.11
CA GLU A 66 -15.21 32.07 7.16
C GLU A 66 -14.31 31.65 8.32
N SER A 67 -13.21 30.98 8.00
CA SER A 67 -12.16 30.70 8.96
C SER A 67 -11.57 32.04 9.41
N ALA A 68 -11.04 32.13 10.63
CA ALA A 68 -10.43 33.35 11.17
C ALA A 68 -9.28 33.96 10.32
N SER A 69 -8.85 33.30 9.23
CA SER A 69 -7.87 33.80 8.26
C SER A 69 -8.46 34.53 7.04
N GLY A 70 -9.80 34.64 6.91
CA GLY A 70 -10.45 35.38 5.81
C GLY A 70 -10.38 34.71 4.43
N GLU A 71 -9.91 33.47 4.34
CA GLU A 71 -9.91 32.70 3.09
C GLU A 71 -11.20 31.87 2.97
N ALA A 72 -11.98 32.15 1.93
CA ALA A 72 -13.11 31.32 1.52
C ALA A 72 -12.60 29.97 1.02
N GLY A 73 -12.62 28.95 1.89
CA GLY A 73 -12.25 27.58 1.54
C GLY A 73 -13.47 26.78 1.06
N ILE A 74 -13.22 25.77 0.22
CA ILE A 74 -14.23 24.76 -0.15
C ILE A 74 -13.83 23.42 0.49
N GLU A 75 -14.73 22.83 1.25
CA GLU A 75 -14.64 21.45 1.74
C GLU A 75 -15.24 20.50 0.73
N THR A 76 -14.48 19.47 0.37
CA THR A 76 -14.95 18.42 -0.52
C THR A 76 -15.36 17.21 0.31
N VAL A 77 -16.62 16.81 0.20
CA VAL A 77 -17.19 15.70 0.96
C VAL A 77 -17.68 14.60 0.03
N ALA A 78 -17.21 13.38 0.20
CA ALA A 78 -17.61 12.23 -0.61
C ALA A 78 -18.32 11.15 0.20
N PHE A 79 -19.41 10.61 -0.35
CA PHE A 79 -20.20 9.54 0.26
C PHE A 79 -20.31 8.37 -0.70
N CYS A 80 -19.90 7.18 -0.27
CA CYS A 80 -20.19 5.92 -0.95
C CYS A 80 -21.04 5.07 -0.02
N LYS A 81 -22.22 4.65 -0.49
CA LYS A 81 -23.18 3.91 0.32
C LYS A 81 -23.61 2.63 -0.37
N THR A 82 -23.72 1.54 0.40
CA THR A 82 -24.33 0.26 -0.03
C THR A 82 -23.67 -0.36 -1.29
N ILE A 83 -22.37 -0.14 -1.50
CA ILE A 83 -21.66 -0.70 -2.65
C ILE A 83 -21.15 -2.10 -2.30
N ARG A 84 -21.95 -3.12 -2.64
CA ARG A 84 -21.61 -4.54 -2.36
C ARG A 84 -20.65 -5.16 -3.36
N ASN A 85 -20.53 -4.56 -4.55
CA ASN A 85 -19.63 -5.01 -5.60
C ASN A 85 -18.30 -4.26 -5.49
N THR A 86 -17.23 -4.98 -5.17
CA THR A 86 -15.89 -4.42 -5.01
C THR A 86 -15.37 -3.76 -6.28
N GLN A 87 -15.72 -4.26 -7.47
CA GLN A 87 -15.31 -3.64 -8.73
C GLN A 87 -15.98 -2.28 -8.95
N VAL A 88 -17.25 -2.15 -8.58
CA VAL A 88 -17.99 -0.88 -8.66
C VAL A 88 -17.35 0.15 -7.73
N LEU A 89 -17.03 -0.25 -6.50
CA LEU A 89 -16.33 0.61 -5.55
C LEU A 89 -14.95 1.02 -6.08
N GLN A 90 -14.15 0.08 -6.58
CA GLN A 90 -12.83 0.38 -7.15
C GLN A 90 -12.90 1.33 -8.35
N ASN A 91 -13.89 1.17 -9.23
CA ASN A 91 -14.09 2.06 -10.37
C ASN A 91 -14.49 3.47 -9.91
N ALA A 92 -15.42 3.59 -8.95
CA ALA A 92 -15.78 4.88 -8.36
C ALA A 92 -14.59 5.58 -7.70
N MET A 93 -13.74 4.81 -6.98
CA MET A 93 -12.52 5.33 -6.36
C MET A 93 -11.47 5.77 -7.39
N LYS A 94 -11.39 5.12 -8.55
CA LYS A 94 -10.55 5.59 -9.67
C LYS A 94 -11.01 6.94 -10.19
N GLY A 95 -12.31 7.18 -10.26
CA GLY A 95 -12.86 8.50 -10.61
C GLY A 95 -12.45 9.62 -9.64
N MET A 96 -12.06 9.28 -8.41
CA MET A 96 -11.56 10.24 -7.42
C MET A 96 -10.05 10.50 -7.50
N GLN A 97 -9.33 9.82 -8.39
CA GLN A 97 -7.89 10.01 -8.53
C GLN A 97 -7.56 11.43 -8.98
N GLY A 98 -6.52 12.01 -8.37
CA GLY A 98 -6.13 13.39 -8.61
C GLY A 98 -6.94 14.42 -7.83
N HIS A 99 -7.89 13.99 -6.99
CA HIS A 99 -8.71 14.89 -6.17
C HIS A 99 -8.35 14.84 -4.68
N ILE A 100 -8.54 15.97 -3.99
CA ILE A 100 -8.50 16.07 -2.53
C ILE A 100 -9.93 16.01 -1.99
N ILE A 101 -10.18 15.03 -1.12
CA ILE A 101 -11.44 14.84 -0.40
C ILE A 101 -11.16 15.14 1.08
N ASP A 102 -11.79 16.17 1.63
CA ASP A 102 -11.63 16.55 3.03
C ASP A 102 -12.29 15.52 3.96
N PHE A 103 -13.50 15.06 3.62
CA PHE A 103 -14.25 14.08 4.40
C PHE A 103 -14.84 13.01 3.50
N MET A 104 -14.46 11.75 3.73
CA MET A 104 -15.01 10.60 3.00
C MET A 104 -15.77 9.67 3.94
N VAL A 105 -16.97 9.25 3.55
CA VAL A 105 -17.75 8.23 4.26
C VAL A 105 -17.96 7.02 3.36
N LEU A 106 -17.57 5.85 3.86
CA LEU A 106 -17.79 4.55 3.26
C LEU A 106 -18.75 3.76 4.14
N ASP A 107 -20.04 3.79 3.83
CA ASP A 107 -21.08 3.13 4.61
C ASP A 107 -21.62 1.89 3.90
N SER A 108 -21.57 0.75 4.57
CA SER A 108 -22.11 -0.52 4.07
C SER A 108 -21.49 -0.94 2.72
N CYS A 109 -20.25 -0.54 2.48
CA CYS A 109 -19.47 -0.88 1.30
C CYS A 109 -18.62 -2.14 1.53
N LYS A 110 -18.51 -2.99 0.51
CA LYS A 110 -17.61 -4.16 0.52
C LYS A 110 -16.21 -3.72 0.10
N LEU A 111 -15.43 -3.29 1.08
CA LEU A 111 -14.05 -2.89 0.90
C LEU A 111 -13.12 -4.11 0.75
N PRO A 112 -12.12 -4.03 -0.14
CA PRO A 112 -11.08 -5.04 -0.21
C PRO A 112 -10.25 -5.09 1.09
N PRO A 113 -9.61 -6.23 1.43
CA PRO A 113 -8.75 -6.32 2.61
C PRO A 113 -7.55 -5.37 2.49
N PHE A 114 -7.13 -4.72 3.57
CA PHE A 114 -5.97 -3.82 3.53
C PHE A 114 -4.65 -4.59 3.69
N PRO A 115 -3.56 -4.14 3.03
CA PRO A 115 -3.46 -3.01 2.07
C PRO A 115 -3.95 -3.37 0.65
N ASN A 116 -4.56 -2.42 -0.10
CA ASN A 116 -5.19 -2.72 -1.40
C ASN A 116 -5.14 -1.63 -2.50
N GLY A 117 -4.41 -0.53 -2.34
CA GLY A 117 -4.27 0.50 -3.38
C GLY A 117 -5.58 1.22 -3.78
N LEU A 118 -6.69 0.99 -3.08
CA LEU A 118 -8.00 1.58 -3.39
C LEU A 118 -7.97 3.11 -3.42
N PHE A 119 -7.14 3.71 -2.56
CA PHE A 119 -6.97 5.16 -2.43
C PHE A 119 -5.71 5.67 -3.12
N PHE A 120 -5.16 4.90 -4.07
CA PHE A 120 -3.98 5.32 -4.81
C PHE A 120 -4.26 6.64 -5.53
N ASN A 121 -3.44 7.65 -5.24
CA ASN A 121 -3.54 8.99 -5.79
C ASN A 121 -4.87 9.73 -5.49
N VAL A 122 -5.47 9.47 -4.33
CA VAL A 122 -6.59 10.24 -3.78
C VAL A 122 -6.13 10.89 -2.49
N GLY A 123 -6.25 12.21 -2.37
CA GLY A 123 -5.88 12.94 -1.16
C GLY A 123 -7.01 12.94 -0.15
N ILE A 124 -7.06 11.98 0.77
CA ILE A 124 -8.13 11.89 1.78
C ILE A 124 -7.61 12.43 3.12
N LYS A 125 -8.24 13.50 3.65
CA LYS A 125 -7.84 14.06 4.95
C LYS A 125 -8.48 13.32 6.11
N TRP A 126 -9.77 12.99 6.01
CA TRP A 126 -10.51 12.21 6.99
C TRP A 126 -11.40 11.19 6.31
N MET A 127 -11.47 9.98 6.88
CA MET A 127 -12.30 8.89 6.37
C MET A 127 -13.04 8.18 7.50
N GLU A 128 -14.34 7.98 7.31
CA GLU A 128 -15.18 7.15 8.18
C GLU A 128 -15.63 5.90 7.43
N ILE A 129 -15.41 4.74 8.05
CA ILE A 129 -15.85 3.45 7.53
C ILE A 129 -16.93 2.92 8.46
N LEU A 130 -18.16 2.85 7.95
CA LEU A 130 -19.34 2.43 8.70
C LEU A 130 -19.87 1.11 8.12
N ASN A 131 -20.28 0.17 8.99
CA ASN A 131 -20.95 -1.08 8.59
C ASN A 131 -20.23 -1.87 7.47
N SER A 132 -18.90 -1.84 7.43
CA SER A 132 -18.12 -2.48 6.38
C SER A 132 -17.52 -3.82 6.83
N THR A 133 -17.24 -4.70 5.88
CA THR A 133 -16.59 -6.01 6.10
C THR A 133 -15.05 -5.92 6.16
N VAL A 134 -14.49 -4.72 6.34
CA VAL A 134 -13.03 -4.52 6.39
C VAL A 134 -12.44 -5.27 7.57
N GLN A 135 -11.32 -5.93 7.32
CA GLN A 135 -10.42 -6.37 8.37
C GLN A 135 -9.09 -5.61 8.23
N LEU A 136 -8.77 -4.82 9.25
CA LEU A 136 -7.44 -4.21 9.39
C LEU A 136 -6.54 -5.26 10.07
N LYS A 137 -5.40 -5.55 9.44
CA LYS A 137 -4.44 -6.52 9.95
C LYS A 137 -3.29 -5.82 10.68
N GLN A 138 -2.54 -6.57 11.47
CA GLN A 138 -1.43 -6.09 12.32
C GLN A 138 -0.55 -5.03 11.64
N ASN A 139 -0.11 -5.28 10.41
CA ASN A 139 0.77 -4.39 9.65
C ASN A 139 0.19 -2.97 9.47
N PHE A 140 -1.13 -2.83 9.39
CA PHE A 140 -1.79 -1.52 9.33
C PHE A 140 -1.61 -0.76 10.64
N PHE A 141 -1.81 -1.42 11.78
CA PHE A 141 -1.69 -0.81 13.10
C PHE A 141 -0.23 -0.47 13.46
N GLU A 142 0.71 -1.33 13.07
CA GLU A 142 2.15 -1.07 13.22
C GLU A 142 2.60 0.15 12.41
N CYS A 143 2.04 0.34 11.22
CA CYS A 143 2.29 1.55 10.43
C CYS A 143 1.67 2.77 11.11
N ALA A 144 0.38 2.70 11.46
CA ALA A 144 -0.35 3.80 12.09
C ALA A 144 0.27 4.26 13.42
N SER A 145 0.87 3.36 14.21
CA SER A 145 1.53 3.70 15.48
C SER A 145 2.89 4.38 15.31
N ASN A 146 3.55 4.19 14.16
CA ASN A 146 4.92 4.64 13.91
C ASN A 146 5.02 5.80 12.89
N CYS A 147 3.92 6.17 12.23
CA CYS A 147 3.85 7.40 11.43
C CYS A 147 3.77 8.62 12.35
N TRP A 148 4.90 9.32 12.53
CA TRP A 148 5.00 10.62 13.19
C TRP A 148 5.19 11.73 12.16
#